data_AF-A0A552V1D6-F1
#
_entry.id   AF-A0A552V1D6-F1
#
_cell.length_a   1.000
_cell.length_b   1.000
_cell.length_c   1.000
_cell.angle_alpha   90.00
_cell.angle_beta   90.00
_cell.angle_gamma   90.00
#
_symmetry.space_group_name_H-M   'P 1'
#
loop_
_entity.id
_entity.type
_entity.pdbx_description
1 polymer ?
#
loop_
_entity_poly.entity_id
_entity_poly.type
_entity_poly.pdbx_seq_one_letter_code
_entity_poly.pdbx_strand_id
1 'polypeptide(L)'
;MEFSEIIDNEYFDKIILSLIPIILKLFVGKDSNPKKYWQIVINYFIPVTTLLWINLDENIEINKLTSTLIGLNFTIIVFNYWQQKLNDQNDLLIKFTNIETDKIQQINNINNVQVEKITAINSNQKYILDELSRINDRIMNHLINK
;
A
#
# COMPACT_ATOMS: atom_id res chain seq x y z
N MET A 1 4.54 17.35 -46.66
CA MET A 1 5.19 17.89 -45.47
C MET A 1 6.45 17.09 -45.27
N GLU A 2 7.58 17.66 -45.63
CA GLU A 2 8.87 16.99 -45.50
C GLU A 2 9.27 16.93 -44.02
N PHE A 3 10.00 15.90 -43.62
CA PHE A 3 10.40 15.71 -42.21
C PHE A 3 11.26 16.89 -41.69
N SER A 4 11.97 17.57 -42.60
CA SER A 4 12.68 18.83 -42.35
C SER A 4 11.75 19.94 -41.86
N GLU A 5 10.59 20.12 -42.49
CA GLU A 5 9.61 21.16 -42.10
C GLU A 5 9.01 20.92 -40.70
N ILE A 6 9.03 19.67 -40.21
CA ILE A 6 8.56 19.31 -38.88
C ILE A 6 9.64 19.59 -37.83
N ILE A 7 10.91 19.32 -38.14
CA ILE A 7 12.05 19.57 -37.25
C ILE A 7 12.31 21.08 -37.13
N ASP A 8 12.21 21.82 -38.22
CA ASP A 8 12.42 23.28 -38.25
C ASP A 8 11.28 24.07 -37.58
N ASN A 9 10.26 23.37 -37.08
CA ASN A 9 9.15 23.98 -36.36
C ASN A 9 9.59 24.41 -34.95
N GLU A 10 9.40 25.69 -34.62
CA GLU A 10 9.75 26.30 -33.32
C GLU A 10 9.08 25.65 -32.09
N TYR A 11 8.06 24.80 -32.31
CA TYR A 11 7.34 24.04 -31.30
C TYR A 11 7.83 22.59 -31.16
N PHE A 12 8.63 22.07 -32.08
CA PHE A 12 9.03 20.66 -32.14
C PHE A 12 9.72 20.19 -30.84
N ASP A 13 10.73 20.92 -30.39
CA ASP A 13 11.48 20.60 -29.17
C ASP A 13 10.60 20.61 -27.92
N LYS A 14 9.60 21.50 -27.88
CA LYS A 14 8.67 21.68 -26.75
C LYS A 14 7.64 20.57 -26.68
N ILE A 15 7.18 20.09 -27.84
CA ILE A 15 6.32 18.90 -27.95
C ILE A 15 7.10 17.67 -27.45
N ILE A 16 8.33 17.49 -27.91
CA ILE A 16 9.18 16.37 -27.47
C ILE A 16 9.40 16.43 -25.96
N LEU A 17 9.81 17.59 -25.41
CA LEU A 17 10.05 17.76 -23.98
C LEU A 17 8.79 17.56 -23.12
N SER A 18 7.61 17.85 -23.64
CA SER A 18 6.34 17.56 -22.96
C SER A 18 6.00 16.06 -22.94
N LEU A 19 6.47 15.30 -23.92
CA LEU A 19 6.26 13.85 -24.01
C LEU A 19 7.34 13.03 -23.28
N ILE A 20 8.55 13.57 -23.14
CA ILE A 20 9.66 12.95 -22.40
C ILE A 20 9.25 12.42 -21.02
N PRO A 21 8.58 13.19 -20.14
CA PRO A 21 8.21 12.68 -18.81
C PRO A 21 7.23 11.51 -18.88
N ILE A 22 6.32 11.47 -19.88
CA ILE A 22 5.41 10.34 -20.10
C ILE A 22 6.20 9.10 -20.54
N ILE A 23 7.09 9.26 -21.52
CA ILE A 23 7.91 8.16 -22.05
C ILE A 23 8.85 7.62 -20.97
N LEU A 24 9.56 8.51 -20.25
CA LEU A 24 10.44 8.12 -19.15
C LEU A 24 9.67 7.43 -18.04
N LYS A 25 8.46 7.88 -17.69
CA LYS A 25 7.63 7.21 -16.69
C LYS A 25 7.23 5.78 -17.12
N LEU A 26 6.97 5.56 -18.41
CA LEU A 26 6.70 4.22 -18.96
C LEU A 26 7.93 3.29 -18.92
N PHE A 27 9.13 3.83 -19.15
CA PHE A 27 10.38 3.06 -19.07
C PHE A 27 10.81 2.80 -17.63
N VAL A 28 10.74 3.82 -16.77
CA VAL A 28 11.15 3.76 -15.37
C VAL A 28 10.16 2.96 -14.52
N GLY A 29 8.88 2.94 -14.87
CA GLY A 29 7.88 2.08 -14.22
C GLY A 29 8.10 0.58 -14.39
N LYS A 30 8.99 0.15 -15.31
CA LYS A 30 9.40 -1.26 -15.45
C LYS A 30 10.50 -1.67 -14.48
N ASP A 31 11.25 -0.71 -13.95
CA ASP A 31 12.29 -0.97 -12.98
C ASP A 31 11.69 -0.84 -11.58
N SER A 32 11.85 -1.86 -10.73
CA SER A 32 11.17 -1.91 -9.42
C SER A 32 11.77 -0.95 -8.39
N ASN A 33 12.86 -0.25 -8.74
CA ASN A 33 13.62 0.54 -7.77
C ASN A 33 14.34 1.77 -8.34
N PRO A 34 13.67 2.66 -9.10
CA PRO A 34 14.29 3.91 -9.50
C PRO A 34 14.62 4.72 -8.26
N LYS A 35 15.87 5.21 -8.17
CA LYS A 35 16.32 6.03 -7.06
C LYS A 35 15.34 7.20 -6.87
N LYS A 36 14.89 7.43 -5.63
CA LYS A 36 13.90 8.46 -5.24
C LYS A 36 14.10 9.82 -5.93
N TYR A 37 15.34 10.21 -6.17
CA TYR A 37 15.71 11.44 -6.89
C TYR A 37 15.29 11.44 -8.37
N TRP A 38 15.44 10.33 -9.10
CA TRP A 38 15.04 10.22 -10.50
C TRP A 38 13.53 10.31 -10.68
N GLN A 39 12.76 9.73 -9.74
CA GLN A 39 11.31 9.89 -9.73
C GLN A 39 10.89 11.35 -9.55
N ILE A 40 11.55 12.09 -8.66
CA ILE A 40 11.26 13.53 -8.45
C ILE A 40 11.56 14.32 -9.73
N VAL A 41 12.68 14.04 -10.39
CA VAL A 41 13.06 14.71 -11.64
C VAL A 41 12.03 14.46 -12.73
N ILE A 42 11.65 13.20 -12.97
CA ILE A 42 10.72 12.83 -14.04
C ILE A 42 9.31 13.33 -13.76
N ASN A 43 8.85 13.19 -12.50
CA ASN A 43 7.45 13.46 -12.16
C ASN A 43 7.14 14.95 -11.93
N TYR A 44 8.14 15.75 -11.56
CA TYR A 44 7.93 17.14 -11.16
C TYR A 44 8.89 18.11 -11.83
N PHE A 45 10.19 17.83 -11.84
CA PHE A 45 11.16 18.79 -12.38
C PHE A 45 10.95 19.02 -13.88
N ILE A 46 10.91 17.96 -14.69
CA ILE A 46 10.74 18.06 -16.14
C ILE A 46 9.43 18.79 -16.49
N PRO A 47 8.24 18.40 -15.98
CA PRO A 47 7.00 19.11 -16.26
C PRO A 47 7.03 20.59 -15.86
N VAL A 48 7.61 20.92 -14.70
CA VAL A 48 7.72 22.31 -14.22
C VAL A 48 8.66 23.13 -15.11
N THR A 49 9.81 22.59 -15.49
CA THR A 49 10.73 23.27 -16.40
C THR A 49 10.11 23.48 -17.78
N THR A 50 9.33 22.52 -18.28
CA THR A 50 8.60 22.65 -19.55
C THR A 50 7.54 23.75 -19.46
N LEU A 51 6.81 23.85 -18.33
CA LEU A 51 5.86 24.94 -18.11
C LEU A 51 6.53 26.32 -18.08
N LEU A 52 7.64 26.45 -17.37
CA LEU A 52 8.41 27.70 -17.32
C LEU A 52 8.92 28.08 -18.70
N TRP A 53 9.46 27.12 -19.45
CA TRP A 53 10.02 27.38 -20.77
C TRP A 53 8.95 27.82 -21.78
N ILE A 54 7.78 27.16 -21.80
CA ILE A 54 6.67 27.55 -22.69
C ILE A 54 6.14 28.95 -22.35
N ASN A 55 6.14 29.37 -21.08
CA ASN A 55 5.63 30.68 -20.66
C ASN A 55 6.65 31.82 -20.76
N LEU A 56 7.96 31.52 -20.78
CA LEU A 56 9.03 32.53 -20.80
C LEU A 56 9.67 32.72 -22.18
N ASP A 57 9.35 31.87 -23.15
CA ASP A 57 9.88 31.99 -24.51
C ASP A 57 9.11 33.05 -25.31
N GLU A 58 9.78 34.16 -25.60
CA GLU A 58 9.24 35.31 -26.32
C GLU A 58 8.88 35.00 -27.78
N ASN A 59 9.39 33.90 -28.33
CA ASN A 59 9.08 33.47 -29.71
C ASN A 59 7.80 32.64 -29.80
N ILE A 60 7.13 32.38 -28.67
CA ILE A 60 5.94 31.55 -28.63
C ILE A 60 4.69 32.41 -28.42
N GLU A 61 3.76 32.30 -29.36
CA GLU A 61 2.42 32.83 -29.16
C GLU A 61 1.56 31.90 -28.30
N ILE A 62 0.77 32.51 -27.41
CA ILE A 62 -0.27 31.79 -26.68
C ILE A 62 -1.38 31.42 -27.66
N ASN A 63 -1.41 30.15 -28.04
CA ASN A 63 -2.38 29.56 -28.95
C ASN A 63 -2.97 28.29 -28.34
N LYS A 64 -3.85 27.61 -29.09
CA LYS A 64 -4.51 26.40 -28.60
C LYS A 64 -3.53 25.26 -28.32
N LEU A 65 -2.43 25.16 -29.07
CA LEU A 65 -1.41 24.13 -28.89
C LEU A 65 -0.63 24.35 -27.59
N THR A 66 -0.13 25.57 -27.36
CA THR A 66 0.66 25.90 -26.16
C THR A 66 -0.18 25.80 -24.89
N SER A 67 -1.45 26.25 -24.95
CA SER A 67 -2.40 26.07 -23.85
C SER A 67 -2.64 24.58 -23.53
N THR A 68 -2.70 23.73 -24.55
CA THR A 68 -2.86 22.27 -24.38
C THR A 68 -1.62 21.65 -23.75
N LEU A 69 -0.41 22.04 -24.18
CA LEU A 69 0.84 21.55 -23.59
C LEU A 69 0.99 21.97 -22.12
N ILE A 70 0.57 23.20 -21.78
CA ILE A 70 0.52 23.68 -20.40
C ILE A 70 -0.44 22.83 -19.58
N GLY A 71 -1.68 22.65 -20.05
CA GLY A 71 -2.68 21.83 -19.37
C GLY A 71 -2.23 20.39 -19.16
N LEU A 72 -1.55 19.80 -20.15
CA LEU A 72 -1.01 18.45 -20.07
C LEU A 72 0.09 18.32 -19.01
N ASN A 73 1.09 19.22 -19.02
CA ASN A 73 2.17 19.20 -18.02
C ASN A 73 1.64 19.45 -16.60
N PHE A 74 0.67 20.36 -16.45
CA PHE A 74 0.00 20.58 -15.16
C PHE A 74 -0.75 19.34 -14.68
N THR A 75 -1.48 18.68 -15.59
CA THR A 75 -2.18 17.42 -15.29
C THR A 75 -1.22 16.32 -14.86
N ILE A 76 -0.04 16.21 -15.50
CA ILE A 76 1.01 15.26 -15.10
C ILE A 76 1.46 15.51 -13.66
N ILE A 77 1.71 16.76 -13.28
CA ILE A 77 2.13 17.14 -11.92
C ILE A 77 1.06 16.72 -10.89
N VAL A 78 -0.20 17.09 -11.14
CA VAL A 78 -1.31 16.76 -10.23
C VAL A 78 -1.53 15.26 -10.13
N PHE A 79 -1.52 14.56 -11.26
CA PHE A 79 -1.65 13.10 -11.31
C PHE A 79 -0.55 12.41 -10.51
N ASN A 80 0.70 12.84 -10.67
CA ASN A 80 1.84 12.27 -9.95
C ASN A 80 1.70 12.49 -8.43
N TYR A 81 1.28 13.68 -8.02
CA TYR A 81 1.02 13.98 -6.61
C TYR A 81 -0.09 13.10 -6.01
N TRP A 82 -1.22 12.94 -6.71
CA TRP A 82 -2.30 12.07 -6.26
C TRP A 82 -1.91 10.60 -6.24
N GLN A 83 -1.19 10.12 -7.26
CA GLN A 83 -0.71 8.75 -7.32
C GLN A 83 0.18 8.42 -6.12
N GLN A 84 1.07 9.33 -5.73
CA GLN A 84 1.89 9.14 -4.54
C GLN A 84 1.05 9.01 -3.27
N LYS A 85 0.04 9.86 -3.09
CA LYS A 85 -0.87 9.80 -1.93
C LYS A 85 -1.69 8.52 -1.88
N LEU A 86 -2.16 8.03 -3.02
CA LEU A 86 -2.88 6.76 -3.11
C LEU A 86 -2.00 5.58 -2.76
N ASN A 87 -0.73 5.58 -3.20
CA ASN A 87 0.23 4.54 -2.84
C ASN A 87 0.51 4.55 -1.33
N ASP A 88 0.73 5.72 -0.73
CA ASP A 88 0.93 5.84 0.73
C ASP A 88 -0.28 5.30 1.52
N GLN A 89 -1.51 5.58 1.05
CA GLN A 89 -2.73 5.07 1.66
C GLN A 89 -2.85 3.54 1.52
N ASN A 90 -2.50 3.00 0.36
CA ASN A 90 -2.52 1.56 0.12
C ASN A 90 -1.52 0.83 1.05
N ASP A 91 -0.32 1.38 1.24
CA ASP A 91 0.68 0.81 2.15
C ASP A 91 0.20 0.82 3.61
N LEU A 92 -0.53 1.87 4.02
CA LEU A 92 -1.13 1.94 5.35
C LEU A 92 -2.25 0.91 5.52
N LEU A 93 -3.10 0.71 4.51
CA LEU A 93 -4.13 -0.32 4.51
C LEU A 93 -3.53 -1.72 4.64
N ILE A 94 -2.47 -2.01 3.89
CA ILE A 94 -1.77 -3.31 3.97
C ILE A 94 -1.22 -3.53 5.38
N LYS A 95 -0.57 -2.52 5.98
CA LYS A 95 -0.07 -2.61 7.36
C LYS A 95 -1.20 -2.84 8.36
N PHE A 96 -2.31 -2.12 8.21
CA PHE A 96 -3.48 -2.28 9.07
C PHE A 96 -4.05 -3.70 8.99
N THR A 97 -4.27 -4.21 7.77
CA THR A 97 -4.75 -5.57 7.54
C THR A 97 -3.84 -6.63 8.16
N ASN A 98 -2.52 -6.47 8.04
CA ASN A 98 -1.56 -7.39 8.65
C ASN A 98 -1.63 -7.38 10.18
N ILE A 99 -1.75 -6.20 10.79
CA ILE A 99 -1.89 -6.04 12.25
C ILE A 99 -3.21 -6.65 12.74
N GLU A 100 -4.30 -6.44 12.00
CA GLU A 100 -5.62 -6.99 12.36
C GLU A 100 -5.62 -8.52 12.25
N THR A 101 -5.01 -9.06 11.20
CA THR A 101 -4.85 -10.50 11.01
C THR A 101 -4.03 -11.14 12.14
N ASP A 102 -2.91 -10.52 12.52
CA ASP A 102 -2.07 -10.98 13.62
C ASP A 102 -2.83 -10.99 14.96
N LYS A 103 -3.61 -9.93 15.23
CA LYS A 103 -4.48 -9.88 16.42
C LYS A 103 -5.51 -11.00 16.45
N ILE A 104 -6.16 -11.29 15.32
CA ILE A 104 -7.13 -12.40 15.22
C ILE A 104 -6.43 -13.75 15.52
N GLN A 105 -5.23 -13.96 14.98
CA GLN A 105 -4.45 -15.17 15.27
C GLN A 105 -4.10 -15.28 16.77
N GLN A 106 -3.69 -14.19 17.40
CA GLN A 106 -3.41 -14.17 18.84
C GLN A 106 -4.65 -14.50 19.68
N ILE A 107 -5.82 -13.94 19.34
CA ILE A 107 -7.09 -14.26 20.02
C ILE A 107 -7.43 -15.74 19.87
N ASN A 108 -7.28 -16.30 18.67
CA ASN A 108 -7.53 -17.73 18.44
C ASN A 108 -6.58 -18.61 19.26
N ASN A 109 -5.30 -18.26 19.35
CA ASN A 109 -4.35 -18.97 20.18
C ASN A 109 -4.71 -18.90 21.67
N ILE A 110 -5.12 -17.75 22.17
CA ILE A 110 -5.59 -17.58 23.55
C ILE A 110 -6.82 -18.45 23.81
N ASN A 111 -7.80 -18.45 22.90
CA ASN A 111 -9.01 -19.25 23.04
C ASN A 111 -8.68 -20.76 23.07
N ASN A 112 -7.78 -21.23 22.20
CA ASN A 112 -7.35 -22.63 22.20
C ASN A 112 -6.72 -23.03 23.55
N VAL A 113 -5.80 -22.21 24.06
CA VAL A 113 -5.17 -22.46 25.37
C VAL A 113 -6.20 -22.42 26.52
N GLN A 114 -7.20 -21.55 26.46
CA GLN A 114 -8.26 -21.51 27.46
C GLN A 114 -9.15 -22.77 27.40
N VAL A 115 -9.50 -23.24 26.20
CA VAL A 115 -10.27 -24.49 26.02
C VAL A 115 -9.49 -25.69 26.57
N GLU A 116 -8.18 -25.77 26.33
CA GLU A 116 -7.32 -26.81 26.91
C GLU A 116 -7.33 -26.74 28.44
N LYS A 117 -7.18 -25.54 29.02
CA LYS A 117 -7.22 -25.35 30.48
C LYS A 117 -8.56 -25.76 31.08
N ILE A 118 -9.68 -25.39 30.46
CA ILE A 118 -11.03 -25.78 30.90
C ILE A 118 -11.19 -27.30 30.83
N THR A 119 -10.68 -27.93 29.77
CA THR A 119 -10.75 -29.38 29.60
C THR A 119 -9.94 -30.11 30.69
N ALA A 120 -8.74 -29.61 31.02
CA ALA A 120 -7.93 -30.14 32.12
C ALA A 120 -8.61 -29.96 33.49
N ILE A 121 -9.23 -28.80 33.74
CA ILE A 121 -10.01 -28.55 34.96
C ILE A 121 -11.16 -29.56 35.08
N ASN A 122 -11.94 -29.75 34.01
CA ASN A 122 -13.06 -30.70 34.00
C ASN A 122 -12.57 -32.14 34.26
N SER A 123 -11.44 -32.54 33.66
CA SER A 123 -10.83 -33.85 33.92
C SER A 123 -10.44 -34.03 35.38
N ASN A 124 -9.77 -33.03 35.97
CA ASN A 124 -9.39 -33.03 37.38
C ASN A 124 -10.59 -33.06 38.32
N GLN A 125 -11.65 -32.29 38.02
CA GLN A 125 -12.89 -32.31 38.80
C GLN A 125 -13.54 -33.69 38.77
N LYS A 126 -13.60 -34.33 37.60
CA LYS A 126 -14.14 -35.69 37.48
C LYS A 126 -13.33 -36.70 38.30
N TYR A 127 -12.00 -36.61 38.26
CA TYR A 127 -11.12 -37.46 39.07
C TYR A 127 -11.36 -37.26 40.57
N ILE A 128 -11.43 -36.01 41.04
CA ILE A 128 -11.68 -35.70 42.45
C ILE A 128 -13.05 -36.25 42.90
N LEU A 129 -14.09 -36.09 42.07
CA LEU A 129 -15.42 -36.63 42.37
C LEU A 129 -15.43 -38.16 42.46
N ASP A 130 -14.69 -38.85 41.59
CA ASP A 130 -14.56 -40.32 41.64
C ASP A 130 -13.85 -40.77 42.93
N GLU A 131 -12.74 -40.11 43.30
CA GLU A 131 -12.06 -40.41 44.55
C GLU A 131 -12.91 -40.11 45.80
N LEU A 132 -13.66 -39.00 45.80
CA LEU A 132 -14.60 -38.71 46.89
C LEU A 132 -15.69 -39.78 47.00
N SER A 133 -16.21 -40.27 45.87
CA SER A 133 -17.18 -41.37 45.85
C SER A 133 -16.59 -42.65 46.44
N ARG A 134 -15.37 -43.03 46.03
CA ARG A 134 -14.67 -44.21 46.57
C ARG A 134 -14.40 -44.09 48.07
N ILE A 135 -14.01 -42.91 48.54
CA ILE A 135 -13.82 -42.65 49.97
C ILE A 135 -15.16 -42.82 50.71
N ASN A 136 -16.23 -42.26 50.16
CA ASN A 136 -17.57 -42.39 50.75
C ASN A 136 -18.02 -43.86 50.84
N ASP A 137 -17.84 -44.64 49.77
CA ASP A 137 -18.18 -46.07 49.77
C ASP A 137 -17.36 -46.85 50.82
N ARG A 138 -16.07 -46.54 50.97
CA ARG A 138 -15.21 -47.15 52.00
C ARG A 138 -15.68 -46.82 53.41
N ILE A 139 -16.06 -45.56 53.67
CA ILE A 139 -16.61 -45.14 54.97
C ILE A 139 -17.92 -45.88 55.25
N MET A 140 -18.84 -45.91 54.28
CA MET A 140 -20.14 -46.56 54.44
C MET A 140 -19.99 -48.05 54.71
N ASN A 141 -19.12 -48.73 53.97
CA ASN A 141 -18.81 -50.15 54.22
C ASN A 141 -18.19 -50.38 55.60
N HIS A 142 -17.36 -49.46 56.10
CA HIS A 142 -16.81 -49.56 57.46
C HIS A 142 -17.88 -49.34 58.54
N LEU A 143 -18.87 -48.48 58.29
CA LEU A 143 -19.98 -48.23 59.19
C LEU A 143 -20.98 -49.40 59.23
N ILE A 144 -21.22 -50.05 58.09
CA ILE A 144 -22.17 -51.18 57.98
C ILE A 144 -21.59 -52.48 58.55
N ASN A 145 -20.30 -52.74 58.35
CA ASN A 145 -19.64 -53.98 58.79
C ASN A 145 -19.16 -53.96 60.26
N LYS A 146 -19.72 -53.05 61.07
CA LYS A 146 -19.39 -52.86 62.49
C LYS A 146 -20.64 -53.04 63.34
#